data_AF-A0A0F2L1L1-F1
#
_entry.id   AF-A0A0F2L1L1-F1
#
_cell.length_a   1.000
_cell.length_b   1.000
_cell.length_c   1.000
_cell.angle_alpha   90.00
_cell.angle_beta   90.00
_cell.angle_gamma   90.00
#
_symmetry.space_group_name_H-M   'P 1'
#
loop_
_entity.id
_entity.type
_entity.pdbx_description
1 polymer ?
#
loop_
_entity_poly.entity_id
_entity_poly.type
_entity_poly.pdbx_seq_one_letter_code
_entity_poly.pdbx_strand_id
1 'polypeptide(L)' 'DDLRRELLKLQSQRERGTLENPGRIRTVRRAIARILTIMNEKTSTSAAK' A
#
# COMPACT_ATOMS: atom_id res chain seq x y z
N ASP A 1 4.54 -4.48 8.10
CA ASP A 1 3.93 -3.17 8.37
C ASP A 1 4.56 -1.98 7.64
N ASP A 2 5.67 -2.18 6.93
CA ASP A 2 6.50 -1.08 6.44
C ASP A 2 5.84 -0.24 5.34
N LEU A 3 5.12 -0.86 4.39
CA LEU A 3 4.44 -0.11 3.32
C LEU A 3 3.31 0.79 3.84
N ARG A 4 2.60 0.37 4.90
CA ARG A 4 1.55 1.20 5.52
C ARG A 4 2.17 2.38 6.27
N ARG A 5 3.27 2.15 7.00
CA ARG A 5 4.04 3.21 7.67
C ARG A 5 4.64 4.20 6.66
N GLU A 6 5.19 3.69 5.55
CA GLU A 6 5.69 4.52 4.46
C GLU A 6 4.57 5.36 3.84
N LEU A 7 3.40 4.78 3.61
CA LEU A 7 2.24 5.53 3.10
C LEU A 7 1.84 6.67 4.02
N LEU A 8 1.77 6.43 5.34
CA LEU A 8 1.46 7.47 6.33
C LEU A 8 2.52 8.58 6.35
N LYS A 9 3.80 8.21 6.25
CA LYS A 9 4.90 9.18 6.13
C LYS A 9 4.74 10.05 4.87
N LEU A 10 4.45 9.44 3.73
CA LEU A 10 4.25 10.17 2.47
C LEU A 10 3.00 11.07 2.50
N GLN A 11 1.91 10.62 3.14
CA GLN A 11 0.71 11.44 3.32
C GLN A 11 0.97 12.64 4.22
N SER A 12 1.65 12.45 5.35
CA SER A 12 2.03 13.57 6.22
C SER A 12 3.01 14.54 5.54
N GLN A 13 3.92 14.05 4.69
CA GLN A 13 4.75 14.93 3.84
C GLN A 13 3.93 15.70 2.81
N ARG A 14 2.91 15.07 2.20
CA ARG A 14 1.99 15.72 1.26
C ARG A 14 1.24 16.87 1.93
N GLU A 15 0.68 16.64 3.11
CA GLU A 15 -0.08 17.63 3.86
C GLU A 15 0.79 18.82 4.29
N ARG A 16 2.04 18.56 4.67
CA ARG A 16 3.04 19.59 4.99
C ARG A 16 3.61 20.32 3.77
N GLY A 17 3.30 19.87 2.55
CA GLY A 17 3.88 20.41 1.32
C GLY A 17 5.36 20.06 1.09
N THR A 18 5.92 19.14 1.88
CA THR A 18 7.34 18.72 1.79
C THR A 18 7.53 17.43 0.98
N LEU A 19 6.51 17.03 0.21
CA LEU A 19 6.56 15.81 -0.59
C LEU A 19 7.30 16.04 -1.90
N GLU A 20 8.52 15.52 -1.99
CA GLU A 20 9.36 15.62 -3.18
C GLU A 20 8.89 14.73 -4.34
N ASN A 21 8.35 13.54 -4.03
CA ASN A 21 7.93 12.58 -5.05
C ASN A 21 6.47 12.09 -4.86
N PRO A 22 5.48 12.81 -5.43
CA PRO A 22 4.08 12.40 -5.42
C PRO A 22 3.83 11.02 -6.05
N GLY A 23 4.64 10.62 -7.03
CA GLY A 23 4.52 9.32 -7.70
C GLY A 23 4.73 8.14 -6.75
N ARG A 24 5.55 8.33 -5.71
CA ARG A 24 5.83 7.29 -4.70
C ARG A 24 4.56 6.84 -3.98
N ILE A 25 3.63 7.75 -3.67
CA ILE A 25 2.34 7.43 -3.04
C ILE A 25 1.56 6.41 -3.88
N ARG A 26 1.50 6.61 -5.20
CA ARG A 26 0.80 5.71 -6.12
C ARG A 26 1.44 4.32 -6.15
N THR A 27 2.76 4.26 -6.15
CA THR A 27 3.53 3.00 -6.13
C THR A 27 3.28 2.22 -4.84
N VAL A 28 3.37 2.87 -3.68
CA VAL A 28 3.14 2.24 -2.37
C VAL A 28 1.70 1.75 -2.25
N ARG A 29 0.70 2.54 -2.67
CA ARG A 29 -0.71 2.11 -2.68
C ARG A 29 -0.93 0.85 -3.52
N ARG A 30 -0.30 0.77 -4.70
CA ARG A 30 -0.40 -0.41 -5.58
C ARG A 30 0.28 -1.64 -5.00
N ALA A 31 1.42 -1.47 -4.35
CA ALA A 31 2.11 -2.57 -3.67
C ALA A 31 1.21 -3.15 -2.55
N ILE A 32 0.62 -2.29 -1.71
CA ILE A 32 -0.33 -2.71 -0.68
C ILE A 32 -1.52 -3.47 -1.31
N ALA A 33 -2.13 -2.92 -2.36
CA ALA A 33 -3.26 -3.56 -3.02
C ALA A 33 -2.92 -4.96 -3.56
N ARG A 34 -1.77 -5.14 -4.22
CA ARG A 34 -1.33 -6.45 -4.71
C ARG A 34 -1.15 -7.48 -3.60
N ILE A 35 -0.57 -7.06 -2.47
CA ILE A 35 -0.40 -7.95 -1.31
C ILE A 35 -1.77 -8.37 -0.78
N LEU A 36 -2.71 -7.43 -0.62
CA LEU A 36 -4.08 -7.73 -0.19
C LEU A 36 -4.78 -8.70 -1.16
N THR A 37 -4.64 -8.47 -2.47
CA THR A 37 -5.18 -9.37 -3.50
C THR A 37 -4.65 -10.80 -3.35
N ILE A 38 -3.33 -10.97 -3.26
CA ILE A 38 -2.72 -12.29 -3.11
C ILE A 38 -3.17 -12.98 -1.80
N MET A 39 -3.28 -12.22 -0.70
CA MET A 39 -3.78 -12.78 0.56
C MET A 39 -5.24 -13.24 0.42
N ASN A 40 -6.09 -12.42 -0.22
CA ASN A 40 -7.47 -12.77 -0.48
C ASN A 40 -7.57 -14.02 -1.38
N GLU A 41 -6.80 -14.07 -2.47
CA GLU A 41 -6.76 -15.22 -3.37
C GLU A 41 -6.39 -16.50 -2.62
N LYS A 42 -5.35 -16.46 -1.77
CA LYS A 42 -4.96 -17.61 -0.93
C LYS A 42 -6.08 -18.05 0.01
N THR A 43 -6.78 -17.11 0.65
CA THR A 43 -7.91 -17.43 1.54
C THR A 43 -9.11 -17.99 0.78
N SER A 44 -9.41 -17.46 -0.41
CA SER A 44 -10.50 -17.93 -1.25
C SER A 44 -10.22 -19.33 -1.81
N THR A 45 -8.99 -19.60 -2.25
CA THR A 45 -8.58 -20.93 -2.69
C THR A 45 -8.61 -21.95 -1.55
N SER A 46 -8.24 -21.57 -0.33
CA SER A 46 -8.37 -22.49 0.83
C SER A 46 -9.81 -22.73 1.26
N ALA A 47 -10.72 -21.77 1.05
CA ALA A 47 -12.14 -21.93 1.37
C ALA A 47 -12.91 -22.72 0.31
N ALA A 48 -12.38 -22.79 -0.92
CA ALA A 48 -12.97 -23.54 -2.03
C ALA A 48 -12.46 -24.99 -2.14
N LYS A 49 -11.58 -25.42 -1.23
CA LYS A 49 -10.98 -26.75 -1.18
C LYS A 49 -11.50 -27.51 0.03
#